data_AF-D5SKE1-F1
#
_entry.id   AF-D5SKE1-F1
#
_cell.length_a   1.000
_cell.length_b   1.000
_cell.length_c   1.000
_cell.angle_alpha   90.00
_cell.angle_beta   90.00
_cell.angle_gamma   90.00
#
_symmetry.space_group_name_H-M   'P 1'
#
loop_
_entity.id
_entity.type
_entity.pdbx_description
1 polymer ?
#
loop_
_entity_poly.entity_id
_entity_poly.type
_entity_poly.pdbx_seq_one_letter_code
_entity_poly.pdbx_strand_id
1 'polypeptide(L)'
;MRGGWRRCAAGARVTVAPMNAEHTEHSKHAENADVDDTENDVDTGRTAWTTRPETADDIPAVRAINLAAFPTALEADLVEALRADREAWIDGLSLLAVAPDGRAAGHALLTRCRVGTEPALALAPCAVLPEYQGQGAGTAAVRAALDAARALGENTVVVLGHPGYYPRFGFAPASGFGIRAPFDVPDEAMMALTLDPGRPAATGTIQYPAAFGV
;
A
#
# COMPACT_ATOMS: atom_id res chain seq x y z
N MET A 1 -25.63 -9.54 -10.32
CA MET A 1 -25.14 -8.37 -9.58
C MET A 1 -23.63 -8.29 -9.78
N ARG A 2 -23.16 -7.43 -10.69
CA ARG A 2 -21.74 -7.21 -11.01
C ARG A 2 -21.58 -5.70 -11.14
N GLY A 3 -20.77 -5.05 -10.30
CA GLY A 3 -20.64 -3.59 -10.37
C GLY A 3 -20.11 -2.84 -9.15
N GLY A 4 -19.71 -3.52 -8.07
CA GLY A 4 -19.26 -2.84 -6.83
C GLY A 4 -17.96 -2.04 -6.99
N TRP A 5 -17.00 -2.59 -7.74
CA TRP A 5 -15.62 -2.04 -7.74
C TRP A 5 -15.47 -0.70 -8.47
N ARG A 6 -16.35 -0.39 -9.44
CA ARG A 6 -16.33 0.88 -10.21
C ARG A 6 -16.54 2.14 -9.35
N ARG A 7 -17.05 2.00 -8.12
CA ARG A 7 -17.30 3.13 -7.21
C ARG A 7 -16.26 3.29 -6.10
N CYS A 8 -15.45 2.27 -5.80
CA CYS A 8 -14.51 2.31 -4.67
C CYS A 8 -13.25 3.17 -4.93
N ALA A 9 -12.85 3.36 -6.20
CA ALA A 9 -11.67 4.15 -6.54
C ALA A 9 -11.77 5.65 -6.17
N ALA A 10 -12.95 6.14 -5.79
CA ALA A 10 -13.18 7.54 -5.39
C ALA A 10 -13.36 7.75 -3.87
N GLY A 11 -13.29 6.69 -3.04
CA GLY A 11 -13.78 6.72 -1.65
C GLY A 11 -12.73 6.83 -0.55
N ALA A 12 -11.45 6.60 -0.82
CA ALA A 12 -10.41 6.73 0.19
C ALA A 12 -10.12 8.21 0.46
N ARG A 13 -10.84 8.81 1.41
CA ARG A 13 -10.49 10.13 1.97
C ARG A 13 -9.12 10.02 2.66
N VAL A 14 -8.06 10.27 1.91
CA VAL A 14 -6.84 10.83 2.50
C VAL A 14 -7.15 12.30 2.75
N THR A 15 -7.79 12.58 3.88
CA THR A 15 -7.99 13.96 4.33
C THR A 15 -6.63 14.48 4.79
N VAL A 16 -5.89 15.16 3.91
CA VAL A 16 -4.73 15.95 4.32
C VAL A 16 -5.28 17.23 4.94
N ALA A 17 -5.17 17.36 6.26
CA ALA A 17 -5.47 18.61 6.95
C ALA A 17 -4.43 19.69 6.58
N PRO A 18 -4.83 20.95 6.32
CA PRO A 18 -3.88 22.03 6.13
C PRO A 18 -3.21 22.43 7.45
N MET A 19 -1.87 22.45 7.48
CA MET A 19 -1.08 23.08 8.54
C MET A 19 -1.16 24.61 8.38
N ASN A 20 -1.73 25.29 9.37
CA ASN A 20 -1.68 26.75 9.48
C ASN A 20 -0.26 27.21 9.85
N ALA A 21 0.25 28.20 9.12
CA ALA A 21 1.45 28.93 9.45
C ALA A 21 1.06 30.20 10.23
N GLU A 22 1.60 30.37 11.44
CA GLU A 22 1.65 31.66 12.12
C GLU A 22 3.09 31.96 12.54
N HIS A 23 3.55 33.14 12.14
CA HIS A 23 4.83 33.76 12.48
C HIS A 23 4.82 34.33 13.90
N THR A 24 5.95 34.31 14.60
CA THR A 24 6.43 35.48 15.37
C THR A 24 7.97 35.45 15.54
N GLU A 25 8.63 36.58 15.23
CA GLU A 25 10.05 36.88 15.48
C GLU A 25 10.32 37.36 16.92
N HIS A 26 11.50 37.10 17.50
CA HIS A 26 12.50 38.13 17.92
C HIS A 26 13.67 37.60 18.79
N SER A 27 14.89 37.78 18.27
CA SER A 27 16.07 38.46 18.87
C SER A 27 16.88 37.90 20.09
N LYS A 28 18.11 37.43 19.74
CA LYS A 28 19.49 37.81 20.20
C LYS A 28 20.18 37.32 21.52
N HIS A 29 21.43 36.85 21.29
CA HIS A 29 22.70 36.92 22.07
C HIS A 29 22.87 36.02 23.33
N ALA A 30 24.00 35.37 23.65
CA ALA A 30 25.32 35.14 23.04
C ALA A 30 26.08 33.99 23.78
N GLU A 31 27.16 33.48 23.15
CA GLU A 31 28.45 32.98 23.70
C GLU A 31 28.64 31.55 24.32
N ASN A 32 29.29 30.71 23.51
CA ASN A 32 30.37 29.71 23.72
C ASN A 32 30.55 28.88 25.01
N ALA A 33 30.63 27.55 24.84
CA ALA A 33 31.74 26.70 25.31
C ALA A 33 31.68 25.31 24.64
N ASP A 34 32.82 24.88 24.08
CA ASP A 34 33.07 23.55 23.53
C ASP A 34 33.04 22.47 24.63
N VAL A 35 32.25 21.41 24.44
CA VAL A 35 32.50 20.09 25.05
C VAL A 35 32.08 18.99 24.06
N ASP A 36 33.10 18.27 23.63
CA ASP A 36 33.13 16.96 23.00
C ASP A 36 32.26 15.94 23.75
N ASP A 37 31.43 15.18 23.02
CA ASP A 37 31.14 13.76 23.22
C ASP A 37 29.72 13.37 22.79
N THR A 38 29.67 12.41 21.87
CA THR A 38 28.54 11.50 21.56
C THR A 38 27.31 12.11 20.86
N GLU A 39 27.32 12.11 19.52
CA GLU A 39 26.09 12.17 18.72
C GLU A 39 25.26 10.89 18.93
N ASN A 40 24.45 10.92 19.98
CA ASN A 40 23.21 10.16 20.05
C ASN A 40 22.26 10.78 19.02
N ASP A 41 22.08 10.10 17.88
CA ASP A 41 21.08 10.47 16.89
C ASP A 41 19.68 10.16 17.45
N VAL A 42 19.08 11.17 18.10
CA VAL A 42 17.72 11.11 18.64
C VAL A 42 16.76 11.31 17.47
N ASP A 43 16.33 10.20 16.86
CA ASP A 43 15.23 10.15 15.89
C ASP A 43 13.95 10.73 16.52
N THR A 44 13.65 11.98 16.18
CA THR A 44 12.41 12.65 16.60
C THR A 44 11.20 12.03 15.90
N GLY A 45 10.55 11.08 16.57
CA GLY A 45 9.09 10.93 16.52
C GLY A 45 8.48 10.09 15.39
N ARG A 46 9.25 9.22 14.71
CA ARG A 46 8.66 8.22 13.81
C ARG A 46 8.22 7.00 14.62
N THR A 47 6.91 6.77 14.72
CA THR A 47 6.39 5.50 15.25
C THR A 47 7.01 4.34 14.46
N ALA A 48 7.86 3.54 15.12
CA ALA A 48 8.51 2.40 14.48
C ALA A 48 7.47 1.29 14.26
N TRP A 49 7.01 1.18 13.02
CA TRP A 49 6.10 0.11 12.59
C TRP A 49 6.89 -1.17 12.38
N THR A 50 6.51 -2.26 13.04
CA THR A 50 7.02 -3.59 12.72
C THR A 50 6.16 -4.18 11.61
N THR A 51 6.78 -4.86 10.63
CA THR A 51 6.04 -5.49 9.54
C THR A 51 6.32 -6.98 9.46
N ARG A 52 5.29 -7.76 9.14
CA ARG A 52 5.40 -9.22 8.94
C ARG A 52 4.29 -9.75 8.04
N PRO A 53 4.47 -10.93 7.42
CA PRO A 53 3.36 -11.66 6.81
C PRO A 53 2.24 -11.96 7.81
N GLU A 54 1.00 -12.00 7.30
CA GLU A 54 -0.14 -12.54 8.04
C GLU A 54 0.07 -14.02 8.33
N THR A 55 -0.46 -14.48 9.45
CA THR A 55 -0.66 -15.89 9.77
C THR A 55 -2.16 -16.19 9.82
N ALA A 56 -2.52 -17.47 9.99
CA ALA A 56 -3.92 -17.86 10.17
C ALA A 56 -4.58 -17.18 11.39
N ASP A 57 -3.82 -16.90 12.44
CA ASP A 57 -4.31 -16.23 13.66
C ASP A 57 -4.66 -14.76 13.41
N ASP A 58 -4.12 -14.16 12.35
CA ASP A 58 -4.38 -12.76 12.00
C ASP A 58 -5.61 -12.56 11.11
N ILE A 59 -6.22 -13.63 10.58
CA ILE A 59 -7.39 -13.53 9.67
C ILE A 59 -8.49 -12.64 10.27
N PRO A 60 -8.88 -12.78 11.57
CA PRO A 60 -9.85 -11.89 12.18
C PRO A 60 -9.40 -10.42 12.23
N ALA A 61 -8.11 -10.17 12.48
CA ALA A 61 -7.55 -8.81 12.53
C ALA A 61 -7.51 -8.18 11.13
N VAL A 62 -7.09 -8.91 10.11
CA VAL A 62 -7.09 -8.47 8.70
C VAL A 62 -8.52 -8.11 8.25
N ARG A 63 -9.51 -8.94 8.60
CA ARG A 63 -10.92 -8.65 8.32
C ARG A 63 -11.35 -7.36 9.01
N ALA A 64 -11.03 -7.19 10.30
CA ALA A 64 -11.39 -5.99 11.07
C ALA A 64 -10.76 -4.71 10.50
N ILE A 65 -9.48 -4.76 10.11
CA ILE A 65 -8.77 -3.61 9.50
C ILE A 65 -9.48 -3.18 8.21
N ASN A 66 -9.83 -4.13 7.32
CA ASN A 66 -10.50 -3.83 6.07
C ASN A 66 -11.92 -3.29 6.27
N LEU A 67 -12.69 -3.87 7.20
CA LEU A 67 -14.02 -3.38 7.56
C LEU A 67 -13.99 -1.96 8.13
N ALA A 68 -12.96 -1.60 8.89
CA ALA A 68 -12.81 -0.27 9.47
C ALA A 68 -12.30 0.77 8.46
N ALA A 69 -11.48 0.37 7.49
CA ALA A 69 -10.83 1.27 6.53
C ALA A 69 -11.72 1.66 5.34
N PHE A 70 -12.69 0.80 4.97
CA PHE A 70 -13.51 0.98 3.77
C PHE A 70 -15.00 1.18 4.11
N PRO A 71 -15.77 1.85 3.24
CA PRO A 71 -17.18 2.16 3.50
C PRO A 71 -18.10 0.94 3.48
N THR A 72 -17.64 -0.20 2.97
CA THR A 72 -18.42 -1.44 2.84
C THR A 72 -17.55 -2.66 3.15
N ALA A 73 -18.18 -3.82 3.30
CA ALA A 73 -17.45 -5.08 3.50
C ALA A 73 -16.77 -5.63 2.24
N LEU A 74 -16.90 -4.98 1.08
CA LEU A 74 -16.40 -5.48 -0.20
C LEU A 74 -14.91 -5.83 -0.16
N GLU A 75 -14.07 -4.98 0.44
CA GLU A 75 -12.63 -5.21 0.53
C GLU A 75 -12.28 -6.33 1.52
N ALA A 76 -13.02 -6.46 2.61
CA ALA A 76 -12.85 -7.56 3.57
C ALA A 76 -13.24 -8.91 2.94
N ASP A 77 -14.37 -8.95 2.24
CA ASP A 77 -14.87 -10.14 1.56
C ASP A 77 -13.98 -10.49 0.34
N LEU A 78 -13.43 -9.49 -0.35
CA LEU A 78 -12.42 -9.68 -1.41
C LEU A 78 -11.19 -10.41 -0.89
N VAL A 79 -10.65 -9.99 0.26
CA VAL A 79 -9.47 -10.66 0.86
C VAL A 79 -9.77 -12.11 1.19
N GLU A 80 -10.96 -12.43 1.72
CA GLU A 80 -11.37 -13.82 1.99
C GLU A 80 -11.52 -14.64 0.71
N ALA A 81 -12.15 -14.09 -0.33
CA ALA A 81 -12.29 -14.75 -1.61
C ALA A 81 -10.93 -15.02 -2.27
N LEU A 82 -10.01 -14.04 -2.22
CA LEU A 82 -8.65 -14.19 -2.74
C LEU A 82 -7.84 -15.22 -1.94
N ARG A 83 -8.00 -15.28 -0.61
CA ARG A 83 -7.33 -16.29 0.23
C ARG A 83 -7.79 -17.72 -0.09
N ALA A 84 -9.05 -17.89 -0.49
CA ALA A 84 -9.57 -19.18 -0.91
C ALA A 84 -9.14 -19.58 -2.33
N ASP A 85 -8.70 -18.63 -3.16
CA ASP A 85 -8.26 -18.86 -4.54
C ASP A 85 -6.77 -19.25 -4.58
N ARG A 86 -6.50 -20.53 -4.86
CA ARG A 86 -5.15 -21.11 -4.91
C ARG A 86 -4.28 -20.57 -6.06
N GLU A 87 -4.88 -20.01 -7.11
CA GLU A 87 -4.14 -19.41 -8.22
C GLU A 87 -3.82 -17.94 -7.93
N ALA A 88 -4.68 -17.24 -7.18
CA ALA A 88 -4.50 -15.85 -6.81
C ALA A 88 -3.60 -15.67 -5.58
N TRP A 89 -3.77 -16.51 -4.56
CA TRP A 89 -3.10 -16.39 -3.28
C TRP A 89 -1.61 -16.74 -3.37
N ILE A 90 -0.77 -15.89 -2.79
CA ILE A 90 0.67 -16.12 -2.70
C ILE A 90 1.07 -15.99 -1.23
N ASP A 91 1.57 -17.08 -0.66
CA ASP A 91 2.02 -17.09 0.73
C ASP A 91 3.14 -16.07 0.96
N GLY A 92 3.05 -15.33 2.07
CA GLY A 92 4.01 -14.27 2.39
C GLY A 92 3.72 -12.90 1.78
N LEU A 93 2.68 -12.76 0.93
CA LEU A 93 2.34 -11.50 0.25
C LEU A 93 1.09 -10.79 0.79
N SER A 94 0.53 -11.27 1.90
CA SER A 94 -0.39 -10.51 2.73
C SER A 94 0.37 -10.00 3.96
N LEU A 95 0.60 -8.69 4.05
CA LEU A 95 1.51 -8.08 5.02
C LEU A 95 0.74 -7.21 6.02
N LEU A 96 1.15 -7.29 7.27
CA LEU A 96 0.67 -6.44 8.36
C LEU A 96 1.70 -5.40 8.74
N ALA A 97 1.23 -4.20 9.09
CA ALA A 97 1.96 -3.23 9.89
C ALA A 97 1.42 -3.27 11.33
N VAL A 98 2.31 -3.50 12.28
CA VAL A 98 2.03 -3.68 13.70
C VAL A 98 2.53 -2.45 14.46
N ALA A 99 1.63 -1.82 15.22
CA ALA A 99 1.94 -0.67 16.06
C ALA A 99 2.83 -1.07 17.25
N PRO A 100 3.50 -0.11 17.92
CA PRO A 100 4.31 -0.39 19.12
C PRO A 100 3.54 -1.03 20.28
N ASP A 101 2.22 -0.86 20.32
CA ASP A 101 1.33 -1.50 21.29
C ASP A 101 1.00 -2.97 20.93
N GLY A 102 1.56 -3.50 19.84
CA GLY A 102 1.37 -4.86 19.36
C GLY A 102 0.13 -5.06 18.49
N ARG A 103 -0.69 -4.03 18.25
CA ARG A 103 -1.88 -4.15 17.42
C ARG A 103 -1.53 -4.13 15.93
N ALA A 104 -2.09 -5.09 15.18
CA ALA A 104 -2.10 -5.00 13.73
C ALA A 104 -2.99 -3.82 13.30
N ALA A 105 -2.40 -2.83 12.63
CA ALA A 105 -3.06 -1.57 12.31
C ALA A 105 -3.11 -1.26 10.82
N GLY A 106 -2.18 -1.81 10.04
CA GLY A 106 -2.15 -1.70 8.59
C GLY A 106 -2.11 -3.07 7.92
N HIS A 107 -2.66 -3.15 6.72
CA HIS A 107 -2.68 -4.36 5.89
C HIS A 107 -2.43 -3.97 4.43
N ALA A 108 -1.59 -4.74 3.74
CA ALA A 108 -1.38 -4.64 2.30
C ALA A 108 -1.32 -6.04 1.70
N LEU A 109 -2.08 -6.27 0.63
CA LEU A 109 -2.16 -7.57 -0.04
C LEU A 109 -1.68 -7.44 -1.49
N LEU A 110 -0.77 -8.34 -1.87
CA LEU A 110 -0.42 -8.60 -3.27
C LEU A 110 -0.94 -9.99 -3.67
N THR A 111 -1.72 -10.05 -4.75
CA THR A 111 -2.21 -11.32 -5.33
C THR A 111 -1.79 -11.48 -6.77
N ARG A 112 -1.69 -12.73 -7.24
CA ARG A 112 -1.42 -13.04 -8.64
C ARG A 112 -2.50 -12.43 -9.53
N CYS A 113 -2.05 -11.79 -10.60
CA CYS A 113 -2.85 -11.43 -11.76
C CYS A 113 -2.01 -11.71 -13.02
N ARG A 114 -2.54 -11.37 -14.20
CA ARG A 114 -1.76 -11.37 -15.44
C ARG A 114 -1.83 -10.02 -16.12
N VAL A 115 -0.78 -9.71 -16.88
CA VAL A 115 -0.78 -8.60 -17.83
C VAL A 115 -0.42 -9.19 -19.18
N GLY A 116 -1.36 -9.17 -20.12
CA GLY A 116 -1.24 -9.96 -21.35
C GLY A 116 -1.13 -11.45 -21.01
N THR A 117 0.01 -12.07 -21.35
CA THR A 117 0.28 -13.48 -21.04
C THR A 117 1.20 -13.65 -19.82
N GLU A 118 1.80 -12.58 -19.32
CA GLU A 118 2.83 -12.62 -18.29
C GLU A 118 2.23 -12.53 -16.88
N PRO A 119 2.85 -13.19 -15.88
CA PRO A 119 2.45 -13.02 -14.49
C PRO A 119 2.77 -11.62 -13.98
N ALA A 120 1.88 -11.10 -13.15
CA ALA A 120 2.05 -9.85 -12.42
C ALA A 120 1.34 -9.93 -11.06
N LEU A 121 1.50 -8.90 -10.24
CA LEU A 121 0.82 -8.78 -8.94
C LEU A 121 -0.14 -7.59 -8.94
N ALA A 122 -1.32 -7.78 -8.35
CA ALA A 122 -2.24 -6.69 -8.04
C ALA A 122 -2.09 -6.31 -6.56
N LEU A 123 -1.81 -5.04 -6.28
CA LEU A 123 -1.83 -4.49 -4.92
C LEU A 123 -3.24 -4.04 -4.55
N ALA A 124 -3.99 -4.90 -3.86
CA ALA A 124 -5.31 -4.58 -3.34
C ALA A 124 -5.80 -5.64 -2.33
N PRO A 125 -6.42 -5.22 -1.20
CA PRO A 125 -6.51 -3.85 -0.71
C PRO A 125 -5.22 -3.36 -0.03
N CYS A 126 -5.17 -2.05 0.23
CA CYS A 126 -4.27 -1.44 1.21
C CYS A 126 -5.16 -0.74 2.25
N ALA A 127 -5.15 -1.23 3.49
CA ALA A 127 -6.07 -0.84 4.54
C ALA A 127 -5.32 -0.39 5.80
N VAL A 128 -5.82 0.63 6.48
CA VAL A 128 -5.27 1.10 7.76
C VAL A 128 -6.42 1.46 8.67
N LEU A 129 -6.38 0.99 9.91
CA LEU A 129 -7.32 1.38 10.97
C LEU A 129 -7.39 2.92 11.07
N PRO A 130 -8.60 3.52 11.14
CA PRO A 130 -8.78 4.97 11.13
C PRO A 130 -7.88 5.73 12.12
N GLU A 131 -7.73 5.21 13.34
CA GLU A 131 -6.92 5.83 14.40
C GLU A 131 -5.40 5.80 14.14
N TYR A 132 -4.92 5.04 13.15
CA TYR A 132 -3.50 4.95 12.76
C TYR A 132 -3.22 5.50 11.35
N GLN A 133 -4.22 6.10 10.70
CA GLN A 133 -4.04 6.76 9.41
C GLN A 133 -3.15 8.00 9.54
N GLY A 134 -2.40 8.32 8.47
CA GLY A 134 -1.46 9.45 8.48
C GLY A 134 -0.18 9.23 9.30
N GLN A 135 -0.05 8.10 10.01
CA GLN A 135 1.09 7.81 10.90
C GLN A 135 2.12 6.85 10.29
N GLY A 136 1.97 6.48 9.02
CA GLY A 136 2.94 5.65 8.29
C GLY A 136 2.63 4.16 8.19
N ALA A 137 1.58 3.64 8.86
CA ALA A 137 1.22 2.21 8.82
C ALA A 137 1.04 1.66 7.40
N GLY A 138 0.29 2.38 6.55
CA GLY A 138 0.06 1.97 5.15
C GLY A 138 1.35 2.01 4.31
N THR A 139 2.25 2.96 4.59
CA THR A 139 3.56 3.01 3.93
C THR A 139 4.44 1.85 4.36
N ALA A 140 4.43 1.48 5.65
CA ALA A 140 5.16 0.33 6.15
C ALA A 140 4.64 -0.98 5.52
N ALA A 141 3.32 -1.20 5.51
CA ALA A 141 2.72 -2.40 4.94
C ALA A 141 2.98 -2.54 3.43
N VAL A 142 2.83 -1.47 2.65
CA VAL A 142 3.09 -1.50 1.20
C VAL A 142 4.56 -1.77 0.90
N ARG A 143 5.50 -1.11 1.59
CA ARG A 143 6.94 -1.38 1.40
C ARG A 143 7.29 -2.83 1.70
N ALA A 144 6.82 -3.35 2.83
CA ALA A 144 7.03 -4.75 3.19
C ALA A 144 6.48 -5.71 2.14
N ALA A 145 5.31 -5.42 1.56
CA ALA A 145 4.72 -6.26 0.52
C ALA A 145 5.56 -6.25 -0.77
N LEU A 146 6.03 -5.08 -1.21
CA LEU A 146 6.88 -4.94 -2.39
C LEU A 146 8.25 -5.61 -2.19
N ASP A 147 8.83 -5.49 -1.00
CA ASP A 147 10.11 -6.13 -0.66
C ASP A 147 9.97 -7.65 -0.61
N ALA A 148 8.89 -8.17 -0.03
CA ALA A 148 8.57 -9.60 -0.05
C ALA A 148 8.36 -10.12 -1.48
N ALA A 149 7.61 -9.39 -2.31
CA ALA A 149 7.43 -9.74 -3.72
C ALA A 149 8.75 -9.75 -4.50
N ARG A 150 9.65 -8.78 -4.24
CA ARG A 150 10.98 -8.75 -4.85
C ARG A 150 11.81 -9.97 -4.44
N ALA A 151 11.75 -10.37 -3.17
CA ALA A 151 12.43 -11.56 -2.67
C ALA A 151 11.92 -12.87 -3.31
N LEU A 152 10.65 -12.90 -3.73
CA LEU A 152 10.05 -14.02 -4.48
C LEU A 152 10.37 -13.98 -6.00
N GLY A 153 11.10 -12.98 -6.48
CA GLY A 153 11.47 -12.84 -7.90
C GLY A 153 10.35 -12.26 -8.78
N GLU A 154 9.28 -11.76 -8.19
CA GLU A 154 8.20 -11.06 -8.90
C GLU A 154 8.73 -9.74 -9.48
N ASN A 155 8.09 -9.24 -10.55
CA ASN A 155 8.54 -8.01 -11.20
C ASN A 155 7.45 -6.95 -11.31
N THR A 156 6.38 -7.26 -12.03
CA THR A 156 5.37 -6.26 -12.37
C THR A 156 4.31 -6.21 -11.28
N VAL A 157 4.13 -5.05 -10.66
CA VAL A 157 3.05 -4.78 -9.71
C VAL A 157 2.15 -3.70 -10.27
N VAL A 158 0.84 -3.93 -10.23
CA VAL A 158 -0.18 -2.98 -10.69
C VAL A 158 -1.09 -2.56 -9.53
N VAL A 159 -1.57 -1.33 -9.56
CA VAL A 159 -2.49 -0.79 -8.56
C VAL A 159 -3.45 0.21 -9.19
N LEU A 160 -4.73 0.11 -8.83
CA LEU A 160 -5.70 1.18 -9.08
C LEU A 160 -5.83 2.01 -7.81
N GLY A 161 -5.40 3.26 -7.84
CA GLY A 161 -5.33 4.07 -6.62
C GLY A 161 -5.09 5.55 -6.84
N HIS A 162 -4.92 6.27 -5.72
CA HIS A 162 -4.81 7.72 -5.74
C HIS A 162 -3.43 8.16 -6.31
N PRO A 163 -3.39 9.08 -7.31
CA PRO A 163 -2.14 9.50 -7.97
C PRO A 163 -1.18 10.24 -7.02
N GLY A 164 -1.67 10.78 -5.90
CA GLY A 164 -0.82 11.37 -4.86
C GLY A 164 -0.24 10.36 -3.84
N TYR A 165 -0.74 9.12 -3.80
CA TYR A 165 -0.34 8.15 -2.76
C TYR A 165 0.76 7.20 -3.25
N TYR A 166 0.57 6.53 -4.39
CA TYR A 166 1.43 5.43 -4.83
C TYR A 166 2.78 5.84 -5.45
N PRO A 167 2.95 7.02 -6.08
CA PRO A 167 4.26 7.41 -6.63
C PRO A 167 5.39 7.46 -5.61
N ARG A 168 5.10 7.63 -4.31
CA ARG A 168 6.11 7.57 -3.24
C ARG A 168 6.84 6.22 -3.15
N PHE A 169 6.28 5.15 -3.71
CA PHE A 169 6.87 3.81 -3.75
C PHE A 169 7.52 3.50 -5.11
N GLY A 170 7.53 4.44 -6.05
CA GLY A 170 8.05 4.25 -7.41
C GLY A 170 7.01 3.86 -8.46
N PHE A 171 5.72 3.80 -8.10
CA PHE A 171 4.66 3.60 -9.08
C PHE A 171 4.56 4.78 -10.05
N ALA A 172 4.31 4.49 -11.33
CA ALA A 172 4.04 5.47 -12.38
C ALA A 172 2.80 5.04 -13.19
N PRO A 173 2.19 5.92 -14.00
CA PRO A 173 1.04 5.55 -14.83
C PRO A 173 1.30 4.28 -15.65
N ALA A 174 0.38 3.33 -15.59
CA ALA A 174 0.52 2.00 -16.17
C ALA A 174 0.64 2.05 -17.72
N SER A 175 0.01 3.06 -18.34
CA SER A 175 0.10 3.34 -19.77
C SER A 175 1.53 3.55 -20.26
N GLY A 176 2.39 4.14 -19.43
CA GLY A 176 3.82 4.32 -19.72
C GLY A 176 4.59 3.00 -19.89
N PHE A 177 4.05 1.90 -19.36
CA PHE A 177 4.59 0.55 -19.51
C PHE A 177 3.87 -0.27 -20.59
N GLY A 178 2.88 0.31 -21.30
CA GLY A 178 2.02 -0.43 -22.23
C GLY A 178 1.00 -1.33 -21.54
N ILE A 179 0.68 -1.06 -20.28
CA ILE A 179 -0.30 -1.80 -19.47
C ILE A 179 -1.66 -1.09 -19.53
N ARG A 180 -2.75 -1.85 -19.69
CA ARG A 180 -4.12 -1.33 -19.78
C ARG A 180 -5.04 -1.97 -18.75
N ALA A 181 -5.88 -1.17 -18.11
CA ALA A 181 -6.98 -1.70 -17.30
C ALA A 181 -8.03 -2.39 -18.19
N PRO A 182 -8.72 -3.43 -17.70
CA PRO A 182 -9.80 -4.11 -18.43
C PRO A 182 -11.12 -3.33 -18.42
N PHE A 183 -11.12 -2.12 -17.83
CA PHE A 183 -12.27 -1.24 -17.70
C PHE A 183 -11.81 0.22 -17.80
N ASP A 184 -12.76 1.11 -18.08
CA ASP A 184 -12.49 2.55 -18.17
C ASP A 184 -12.16 3.16 -16.80
N VAL A 185 -11.01 3.83 -16.70
CA VAL A 185 -10.48 4.56 -15.54
C VAL A 185 -9.58 5.70 -16.03
N PRO A 186 -9.44 6.79 -15.25
CA PRO A 186 -8.42 7.80 -15.50
C PRO A 186 -7.02 7.19 -15.57
N ASP A 187 -6.20 7.65 -16.51
CA ASP A 187 -4.87 7.10 -16.77
C ASP A 187 -3.95 7.21 -15.54
N GLU A 188 -4.05 8.32 -14.83
CA GLU A 188 -3.30 8.61 -13.61
C GLU A 188 -3.68 7.73 -12.42
N ALA A 189 -4.84 7.07 -12.46
CA ALA A 189 -5.32 6.22 -11.38
C ALA A 189 -4.79 4.78 -11.50
N MET A 190 -4.57 4.29 -12.73
CA MET A 190 -4.02 2.97 -12.98
C MET A 190 -2.49 3.07 -13.07
N MET A 191 -1.79 2.53 -12.07
CA MET A 191 -0.34 2.64 -11.98
C MET A 191 0.35 1.28 -11.97
N ALA A 192 1.62 1.27 -12.37
CA ALA A 192 2.49 0.10 -12.34
C ALA A 192 3.89 0.43 -11.80
N LEU A 193 4.57 -0.60 -11.32
CA LEU A 193 5.95 -0.58 -10.84
C LEU A 193 6.66 -1.87 -11.30
N THR A 194 7.92 -1.75 -11.71
CA THR A 194 8.85 -2.89 -11.82
C THR A 194 9.70 -2.99 -10.55
N LEU A 195 9.74 -4.18 -9.96
CA LEU A 195 10.53 -4.44 -8.75
C LEU A 195 12.03 -4.61 -9.04
N ASP A 196 12.36 -4.98 -10.29
CA ASP A 196 13.72 -5.05 -10.82
C ASP A 196 13.89 -4.05 -11.99
N PRO A 197 14.70 -3.00 -11.82
CA PRO A 197 14.97 -2.02 -12.88
C PRO A 197 15.61 -2.61 -14.15
N GLY A 198 16.26 -3.79 -14.06
CA GLY A 198 16.88 -4.47 -15.19
C GLY A 198 15.91 -5.34 -16.00
N ARG A 199 14.67 -5.54 -15.52
CA ARG A 199 13.67 -6.38 -16.19
C ARG A 199 12.50 -5.53 -16.69
N PRO A 200 12.13 -5.67 -17.98
CA PRO A 200 10.97 -4.95 -18.50
C PRO A 200 9.69 -5.34 -17.75
N ALA A 201 8.76 -4.39 -17.64
CA ALA A 201 7.41 -4.68 -17.16
C ALA A 201 6.70 -5.62 -18.14
N ALA A 202 5.77 -6.42 -17.60
CA ALA A 202 4.79 -7.11 -18.42
C ALA A 202 3.91 -6.09 -19.18
N THR A 203 3.43 -6.46 -20.37
CA THR A 203 2.67 -5.53 -21.24
C THR A 203 1.34 -6.13 -21.70
N GLY A 204 0.36 -5.27 -21.96
CA GLY A 204 -0.99 -5.68 -22.38
C GLY A 204 -2.08 -5.38 -21.35
N THR A 205 -3.22 -6.07 -21.49
CA THR A 205 -4.38 -5.83 -20.63
C THR A 205 -4.28 -6.65 -19.34
N ILE A 206 -4.60 -6.03 -18.21
CA ILE A 206 -4.62 -6.69 -16.91
C ILE A 206 -5.80 -7.69 -16.85
N GLN A 207 -5.54 -8.88 -16.33
CA GLN A 207 -6.53 -9.90 -16.01
C GLN A 207 -6.44 -10.18 -14.51
N TYR A 208 -7.47 -9.74 -13.78
CA TYR A 208 -7.58 -9.95 -12.33
C TYR A 208 -8.20 -11.33 -12.02
N PRO A 209 -7.94 -11.90 -10.83
CA PRO A 209 -8.71 -13.01 -10.31
C PRO A 209 -10.21 -12.73 -10.31
N ALA A 210 -11.03 -13.77 -10.45
CA ALA A 210 -12.49 -13.64 -10.52
C ALA A 210 -13.10 -12.93 -9.30
N ALA A 211 -12.42 -13.01 -8.14
CA ALA A 211 -12.82 -12.33 -6.90
C ALA A 211 -12.92 -10.80 -7.05
N PHE A 212 -12.16 -10.18 -7.96
CA PHE A 212 -12.27 -8.73 -8.25
C PHE A 212 -13.56 -8.37 -9.00
N GLY A 213 -14.23 -9.33 -9.64
CA GLY A 213 -15.52 -9.14 -10.29
C GLY A 213 -15.50 -8.25 -11.54
N VAL A 214 -14.35 -8.15 -12.21
CA VAL A 214 -14.09 -7.34 -13.41
C VAL A 214 -13.85 -8.18 -14.65
#